data_AF-X8JJ12-F1
#
_entry.id   AF-X8JJ12-F1
#
_cell.length_a   1.000
_cell.length_b   1.000
_cell.length_c   1.000
_cell.angle_alpha   90.00
_cell.angle_beta   90.00
_cell.angle_gamma   90.00
#
_symmetry.space_group_name_H-M   'P 1'
#
loop_
_entity.id
_entity.type
_entity.pdbx_description
1 polymer ?
#
loop_
_entity_poly.entity_id
_entity_poly.type
_entity_poly.pdbx_seq_one_letter_code
_entity_poly.pdbx_strand_id
1 'polypeptide(L)'
;MGSTSRSQVLSLYRSLLREAHKLPDPLVKFTYSTYIRDRFRKNARISGESLLYQKVKTAKQKLRQLEAANSGDKTAVARALRFAYGVTGPVRHQNLLTYKRTGDSPGTADTRPPPFPPALKALLASPLARMKPGSKNQPDEPVALSLALDKRGWLGKLPERRERNLWWNWWREEPAKTLVPTEIEVIEPNLNTSSTSSLESTDLVENSDDQSAKTSTPLRLRQLGLPIVSTQDSGLLRRAEEYSRSHVIPKDPRRYTKRTVGSPDQILEATMTVPPQSRFMRRRYRELLSKMPILSFKPTSSSQAPHIGISGSASHDQNPRLVSPVPPGKFSVSMSPHAATLGPRSRTTYSIMTQEDRQWIERAREFKQTSVPKSGESRLSKR
;
A
#
# COMPACT_ATOMS: atom_id res chain seq x y z
N MET A 1 2.68 32.34 -29.29
CA MET A 1 3.24 31.75 -28.06
C MET A 1 4.74 31.63 -28.25
N GLY A 2 5.57 31.92 -27.25
CA GLY A 2 7.04 31.85 -27.42
C GLY A 2 7.49 30.40 -27.63
N SER A 3 8.20 30.13 -28.74
CA SER A 3 8.77 28.83 -29.04
C SER A 3 9.68 28.39 -27.89
N THR A 4 9.42 27.23 -27.30
CA THR A 4 10.24 26.69 -26.22
C THR A 4 11.62 26.32 -26.74
N SER A 5 12.63 27.11 -26.39
CA SER A 5 14.01 26.84 -26.82
C SER A 5 14.54 25.54 -26.21
N ARG A 6 15.33 24.79 -26.97
CA ARG A 6 16.04 23.58 -26.52
C ARG A 6 16.86 23.84 -25.25
N SER A 7 17.45 25.02 -25.12
CA SER A 7 18.22 25.42 -23.93
C SER A 7 17.34 25.49 -22.67
N GLN A 8 16.11 25.99 -22.79
CA GLN A 8 15.16 26.06 -21.69
C GLN A 8 14.75 24.65 -21.21
N VAL A 9 14.56 23.71 -22.14
CA VAL A 9 14.23 22.32 -21.81
C VAL A 9 15.40 21.63 -21.09
N LEU A 10 16.64 21.84 -21.54
CA LEU A 10 17.84 21.30 -20.89
C LEU A 10 18.08 21.91 -19.50
N SER A 11 17.85 23.21 -19.35
CA SER A 11 17.89 23.88 -18.04
C SER A 11 16.88 23.26 -17.07
N LEU A 12 15.63 23.10 -17.50
CA LEU A 12 14.57 22.47 -16.71
C LEU A 12 14.91 21.02 -16.31
N TYR A 13 15.47 20.23 -17.22
CA TYR A 13 15.95 18.87 -16.93
C TYR A 13 17.02 18.85 -15.83
N ARG A 14 18.02 19.73 -15.92
CA ARG A 14 19.09 19.85 -14.93
C ARG A 14 18.56 20.29 -13.57
N SER A 15 17.66 21.27 -13.54
CA SER A 15 17.02 21.73 -12.31
C SER A 15 16.23 20.60 -11.65
N LEU A 16 15.44 19.84 -12.41
CA LEU A 16 14.70 18.69 -11.90
C LEU A 16 15.62 17.63 -11.27
N LEU A 17 16.73 17.30 -11.92
CA LEU A 17 17.70 16.36 -11.35
C LEU A 17 18.35 16.90 -10.09
N ARG A 18 18.79 18.16 -10.09
CA ARG A 18 19.36 18.81 -8.89
C ARG A 18 18.39 18.76 -7.71
N GLU A 19 17.13 19.10 -7.93
CA GLU A 19 16.11 19.02 -6.88
C GLU A 19 15.80 17.59 -6.44
N ALA A 20 15.79 16.61 -7.36
CA ALA A 20 15.59 15.21 -6.99
C ALA A 20 16.73 14.66 -6.10
N HIS A 21 17.97 15.10 -6.33
CA HIS A 21 19.14 14.68 -5.54
C HIS A 21 19.16 15.24 -4.11
N LYS A 22 18.43 16.34 -3.84
CA LYS A 22 18.31 16.97 -2.51
C LYS A 22 17.36 16.25 -1.55
N LEU A 23 16.50 15.34 -2.05
CA LEU A 23 15.52 14.63 -1.23
C LEU A 23 16.21 13.80 -0.12
N PRO A 24 15.61 13.61 1.06
CA PRO A 24 16.30 12.94 2.17
C PRO A 24 16.54 11.44 1.97
N ASP A 25 15.63 10.74 1.28
CA ASP A 25 15.68 9.27 1.13
C ASP A 25 16.40 8.84 -0.16
N PRO A 26 17.45 8.00 -0.08
CA PRO A 26 18.16 7.51 -1.26
C PRO A 26 17.27 6.83 -2.29
N LEU A 27 16.26 6.06 -1.85
CA LEU A 27 15.33 5.39 -2.76
C LEU A 27 14.53 6.42 -3.54
N VAL A 28 14.00 7.44 -2.86
CA VAL A 28 13.25 8.51 -3.49
C VAL A 28 14.11 9.28 -4.50
N LYS A 29 15.38 9.59 -4.16
CA LYS A 29 16.34 10.19 -5.08
C LYS A 29 16.47 9.36 -6.36
N PHE A 30 16.73 8.06 -6.19
CA PHE A 30 16.92 7.13 -7.30
C PHE A 30 15.67 7.04 -8.19
N THR A 31 14.49 6.81 -7.60
CA THR A 31 13.24 6.67 -8.35
C THR A 31 12.92 7.94 -9.15
N TYR A 32 13.06 9.14 -8.56
CA TYR A 32 12.80 10.38 -9.27
C TYR A 32 13.84 10.65 -10.37
N SER A 33 15.13 10.42 -10.12
CA SER A 33 16.17 10.59 -11.14
C SER A 33 15.95 9.69 -12.36
N THR A 34 15.63 8.42 -12.13
CA THR A 34 15.29 7.46 -13.21
C THR A 34 14.02 7.89 -13.93
N TYR A 35 12.96 8.24 -13.20
CA TYR A 35 11.71 8.72 -13.78
C TYR A 35 11.89 9.96 -14.65
N ILE A 36 12.65 10.97 -14.18
CA ILE A 36 12.93 12.20 -14.92
C ILE A 36 13.67 11.85 -16.21
N ARG A 37 14.74 11.06 -16.15
CA ARG A 37 15.50 10.62 -17.33
C ARG A 37 14.61 9.92 -18.35
N ASP A 38 13.80 8.96 -17.92
CA ASP A 38 12.91 8.21 -18.80
C ASP A 38 11.86 9.10 -19.45
N ARG A 39 11.30 10.06 -18.70
CA ARG A 39 10.30 11.00 -19.25
C ARG A 39 10.90 11.93 -20.30
N PHE A 40 12.09 12.47 -20.07
CA PHE A 40 12.76 13.31 -21.07
C PHE A 40 13.19 12.51 -22.30
N ARG A 41 13.69 11.28 -22.12
CA ARG A 41 14.02 10.37 -23.23
C ARG A 41 12.79 10.03 -24.08
N LYS A 42 11.66 9.68 -23.44
CA LYS A 42 10.40 9.38 -24.15
C LYS A 42 9.84 10.59 -24.91
N ASN A 43 10.02 11.79 -24.36
CA ASN A 43 9.52 13.01 -24.98
C ASN A 43 10.49 13.63 -26.01
N ALA A 44 11.72 13.13 -26.13
CA ALA A 44 12.73 13.69 -27.04
C ALA A 44 12.33 13.58 -28.53
N ARG A 45 11.42 12.66 -28.87
CA ARG A 45 10.93 12.43 -30.24
C ARG A 45 9.65 13.21 -30.59
N ILE A 46 9.13 14.04 -29.68
CA ILE A 46 7.88 14.77 -29.91
C ILE A 46 8.17 16.03 -30.72
N SER A 47 7.68 16.10 -31.96
CA SER A 47 7.84 17.27 -32.84
C SER A 47 6.75 18.33 -32.65
N GLY A 48 5.57 17.96 -32.12
CA GLY A 48 4.43 18.88 -31.97
C GLY A 48 4.63 19.92 -30.86
N GLU A 49 4.60 21.20 -31.23
CA GLU A 49 4.82 22.31 -30.29
C GLU A 49 3.80 22.34 -29.14
N SER A 50 2.52 22.10 -29.42
CA SER A 50 1.44 22.09 -28.41
C SER A 50 1.65 20.98 -27.36
N LEU A 51 2.01 19.78 -27.80
CA LEU A 51 2.32 18.65 -26.93
C LEU A 51 3.57 18.93 -26.11
N LEU A 52 4.61 19.47 -26.74
CA LEU A 52 5.85 19.84 -26.07
C LEU A 52 5.59 20.89 -24.98
N TYR A 53 4.81 21.93 -25.27
CA TYR A 53 4.37 22.92 -24.28
C TYR A 53 3.69 22.27 -23.08
N GLN A 54 2.75 21.34 -23.30
CA GLN A 54 2.09 20.60 -22.22
C GLN A 54 3.08 19.76 -21.39
N LYS A 55 4.08 19.12 -22.03
CA LYS A 55 5.13 18.38 -21.32
C LYS A 55 6.01 19.30 -20.49
N VAL A 56 6.43 20.43 -21.03
CA VAL A 56 7.21 21.45 -20.30
C VAL A 56 6.40 21.99 -19.11
N LYS A 57 5.11 22.28 -19.29
CA LYS A 57 4.20 22.70 -18.21
C LYS A 57 4.13 21.65 -17.10
N THR A 58 3.96 20.39 -17.47
CA THR A 58 3.95 19.26 -16.52
C THR A 58 5.29 19.12 -15.79
N ALA A 59 6.41 19.25 -16.49
CA ALA A 59 7.75 19.21 -15.92
C ALA A 59 7.99 20.36 -14.94
N LYS A 60 7.57 21.59 -15.26
CA LYS A 60 7.61 22.74 -14.34
C LYS A 60 6.74 22.53 -13.09
N GLN A 61 5.59 21.88 -13.22
CA GLN A 61 4.77 21.50 -12.07
C GLN A 61 5.49 20.48 -11.19
N LYS A 62 6.19 19.51 -11.79
CA LYS A 62 7.01 18.54 -11.06
C LYS A 62 8.21 19.18 -10.36
N LEU A 63 8.83 20.17 -10.98
CA LEU A 63 9.90 20.95 -10.35
C LEU A 63 9.40 21.62 -9.07
N ARG A 64 8.29 22.38 -9.17
CA ARG A 64 7.65 23.00 -8.00
C ARG A 64 7.28 22.00 -6.90
N GLN A 65 6.84 20.80 -7.29
CA GLN A 65 6.53 19.72 -6.34
C GLN A 65 7.80 19.22 -5.62
N LEU A 66 8.93 19.10 -6.31
CA LEU A 66 10.20 18.68 -5.73
C LEU A 66 10.80 19.76 -4.83
N GLU A 67 10.78 21.03 -5.28
CA GLU A 67 11.20 22.18 -4.47
C GLU A 67 10.38 22.27 -3.17
N ALA A 68 9.05 22.13 -3.25
CA ALA A 68 8.19 22.09 -2.07
C ALA A 68 8.50 20.89 -1.15
N ALA A 69 8.85 19.72 -1.72
CA ALA A 69 9.26 18.57 -0.92
C ALA A 69 10.60 18.84 -0.19
N ASN A 70 11.56 19.46 -0.88
CA ASN A 70 12.85 19.86 -0.31
C ASN A 70 12.72 20.96 0.74
N SER A 71 11.73 21.85 0.62
CA SER A 71 11.41 22.87 1.63
C SER A 71 10.65 22.32 2.83
N GLY A 72 10.33 21.02 2.86
CA GLY A 72 9.63 20.37 3.97
C GLY A 72 8.10 20.46 3.93
N ASP A 73 7.47 20.77 2.79
CA ASP A 73 6.01 20.69 2.67
C ASP A 73 5.55 19.24 2.89
N LYS A 74 4.69 19.09 3.91
CA LYS A 74 4.14 17.80 4.37
C LYS A 74 3.47 17.02 3.24
N THR A 75 2.76 17.72 2.35
CA THR A 75 1.98 17.08 1.29
C THR A 75 2.86 16.66 0.12
N ALA A 76 3.81 17.52 -0.27
CA ALA A 76 4.78 17.25 -1.32
C ALA A 76 5.71 16.08 -0.96
N VAL A 77 6.22 16.05 0.28
CA VAL A 77 7.04 14.94 0.80
C VAL A 77 6.25 13.63 0.83
N ALA A 78 5.01 13.64 1.35
CA ALA A 78 4.17 12.45 1.36
C ALA A 78 3.89 11.93 -0.05
N ARG A 79 3.68 12.83 -1.03
CA ARG A 79 3.50 12.45 -2.44
C ARG A 79 4.79 11.89 -3.04
N ALA A 80 5.96 12.44 -2.69
CA ALA A 80 7.25 11.93 -3.14
C ALA A 80 7.52 10.51 -2.63
N LEU A 81 7.28 10.27 -1.34
CA LEU A 81 7.38 8.95 -0.71
C LEU A 81 6.42 7.94 -1.35
N ARG A 82 5.13 8.28 -1.47
CA ARG A 82 4.14 7.40 -2.11
C ARG A 82 4.47 7.06 -3.56
N PHE A 83 5.16 7.95 -4.27
CA PHE A 83 5.59 7.68 -5.64
C PHE A 83 6.76 6.69 -5.68
N ALA A 84 7.78 6.90 -4.85
CA ALA A 84 8.97 6.05 -4.80
C ALA A 84 8.66 4.63 -4.30
N TYR A 85 7.80 4.51 -3.29
CA TYR A 85 7.41 3.23 -2.69
C TYR A 85 6.30 2.50 -3.47
N GLY A 86 5.99 2.92 -4.69
CA GLY A 86 5.03 2.21 -5.55
C GLY A 86 3.57 2.27 -5.07
N VAL A 87 3.24 3.12 -4.09
CA VAL A 87 1.86 3.37 -3.65
C VAL A 87 1.08 4.14 -4.72
N THR A 88 1.78 4.97 -5.50
CA THR A 88 1.21 5.76 -6.60
C THR A 88 2.10 5.71 -7.85
N GLY A 89 1.54 6.07 -9.01
CA GLY A 89 2.32 6.21 -10.24
C GLY A 89 2.42 4.93 -11.09
N PRO A 90 3.40 4.85 -12.00
CA PRO A 90 3.54 3.74 -12.94
C PRO A 90 3.82 2.40 -12.27
N VAL A 91 4.66 2.38 -11.24
CA VAL A 91 5.02 1.16 -10.50
C VAL A 91 3.77 0.53 -9.89
N ARG A 92 2.94 1.33 -9.21
CA ARG A 92 1.63 0.88 -8.70
C ARG A 92 0.79 0.19 -9.79
N HIS A 93 0.71 0.81 -10.97
CA HIS A 93 -0.10 0.29 -12.07
C HIS A 93 0.46 -1.04 -12.59
N GLN A 94 1.78 -1.13 -12.77
CA GLN A 94 2.45 -2.37 -13.17
C GLN A 94 2.17 -3.49 -12.17
N ASN A 95 2.29 -3.18 -10.87
CA ASN A 95 2.03 -4.14 -9.82
C ASN A 95 0.57 -4.63 -9.83
N LEU A 96 -0.41 -3.73 -9.98
CA LEU A 96 -1.83 -4.10 -10.13
C LEU A 96 -2.08 -4.98 -11.36
N LEU A 97 -1.39 -4.71 -12.47
CA LEU A 97 -1.52 -5.54 -13.68
C LEU A 97 -1.03 -6.96 -13.44
N THR A 98 0.03 -7.16 -12.63
CA THR A 98 0.49 -8.50 -12.25
C THR A 98 -0.62 -9.26 -11.53
N TYR A 99 -1.29 -8.63 -10.55
CA TYR A 99 -2.42 -9.24 -9.86
C TYR A 99 -3.60 -9.53 -10.77
N LYS A 100 -3.89 -8.67 -11.76
CA LYS A 100 -4.97 -8.91 -12.73
C LYS A 100 -4.70 -10.13 -13.62
N ARG A 101 -3.44 -10.36 -13.98
CA ARG A 101 -3.02 -11.44 -14.89
C ARG A 101 -3.01 -12.82 -14.25
N THR A 102 -3.04 -12.91 -12.92
CA THR A 102 -3.12 -14.20 -12.20
C THR A 102 -4.51 -14.83 -12.28
N GLY A 103 -5.52 -14.12 -12.80
CA GLY A 103 -6.86 -14.68 -13.00
C GLY A 103 -6.93 -15.53 -14.26
N ASP A 104 -7.95 -16.39 -14.30
CA ASP A 104 -8.25 -17.20 -15.48
C ASP A 104 -8.56 -16.31 -16.68
N SER A 105 -8.10 -16.74 -17.86
CA SER A 105 -8.48 -16.07 -19.10
C SER A 105 -10.00 -16.24 -19.31
N PRO A 106 -10.72 -15.21 -19.75
CA PRO A 106 -12.15 -15.33 -20.00
C PRO A 106 -12.39 -16.43 -21.05
N GLY A 107 -13.37 -17.28 -20.81
CA GLY A 107 -13.82 -18.26 -21.82
C GLY A 107 -14.32 -17.54 -23.07
N THR A 108 -14.10 -18.13 -24.25
CA THR A 108 -14.48 -17.52 -25.54
C THR A 108 -15.99 -17.27 -25.68
N ALA A 109 -16.81 -18.01 -24.94
CA ALA A 109 -18.27 -17.84 -24.91
C ALA A 109 -18.74 -16.77 -23.89
N ASP A 110 -17.89 -16.41 -22.92
CA ASP A 110 -18.28 -15.52 -21.85
C ASP A 110 -18.10 -14.05 -22.24
N THR A 111 -19.22 -13.34 -22.28
CA THR A 111 -19.20 -11.90 -22.57
C THR A 111 -18.84 -11.04 -21.35
N ARG A 112 -18.79 -11.68 -20.17
CA ARG A 112 -18.45 -11.05 -18.89
C ARG A 112 -16.92 -10.97 -18.72
N PRO A 113 -16.40 -9.94 -18.03
CA PRO A 113 -14.99 -9.93 -17.67
C PRO A 113 -14.67 -11.13 -16.76
N PRO A 114 -13.41 -11.62 -16.77
CA PRO A 114 -13.02 -12.72 -15.90
C PRO A 114 -13.18 -12.32 -14.43
N PRO A 115 -13.53 -13.27 -13.54
CA PRO A 115 -13.61 -12.99 -12.12
C PRO A 115 -12.25 -12.50 -11.59
N PHE A 116 -12.27 -11.63 -10.58
CA PHE A 116 -11.02 -11.19 -9.99
C PHE A 116 -10.31 -12.35 -9.28
N PRO A 117 -8.98 -12.50 -9.47
CA PRO A 117 -8.22 -13.51 -8.74
C PRO A 117 -8.34 -13.31 -7.22
N PRO A 118 -8.25 -14.38 -6.41
CA PRO A 118 -8.59 -14.37 -4.99
C PRO A 118 -7.76 -13.36 -4.17
N ALA A 119 -6.48 -13.18 -4.51
CA ALA A 119 -5.61 -12.17 -3.92
C ALA A 119 -6.15 -10.74 -4.15
N LEU A 120 -6.57 -10.43 -5.37
CA LEU A 120 -7.13 -9.13 -5.72
C LEU A 120 -8.52 -8.94 -5.10
N LYS A 121 -9.34 -9.99 -5.06
CA LYS A 121 -10.64 -9.98 -4.38
C LYS A 121 -10.50 -9.65 -2.89
N ALA A 122 -9.51 -10.24 -2.20
CA ALA A 122 -9.22 -9.90 -0.80
C ALA A 122 -8.81 -8.44 -0.61
N LEU A 123 -8.01 -7.88 -1.52
CA LEU A 123 -7.67 -6.44 -1.52
C LEU A 123 -8.88 -5.54 -1.77
N LEU A 124 -9.77 -5.92 -2.69
CA LEU A 124 -10.99 -5.16 -3.00
C LEU A 124 -12.00 -5.22 -1.86
N ALA A 125 -12.09 -6.35 -1.17
CA ALA A 125 -12.97 -6.56 -0.02
C ALA A 125 -12.47 -5.83 1.24
N SER A 126 -11.15 -5.74 1.43
CA SER A 126 -10.57 -5.11 2.63
C SER A 126 -10.70 -3.59 2.61
N PRO A 127 -11.26 -2.95 3.66
CA PRO A 127 -11.30 -1.49 3.76
C PRO A 127 -9.90 -0.88 3.90
N LEU A 128 -8.92 -1.65 4.39
CA LEU A 128 -7.54 -1.19 4.62
C LEU A 128 -6.78 -0.96 3.32
N ALA A 129 -7.07 -1.76 2.30
CA ALA A 129 -6.46 -1.64 0.99
C ALA A 129 -7.19 -0.66 0.07
N ARG A 130 -8.28 0.02 0.48
CA ARG A 130 -8.95 0.98 -0.39
C ARG A 130 -8.34 2.39 -0.29
N MET A 131 -8.14 3.05 -1.43
CA MET A 131 -7.67 4.45 -1.46
C MET A 131 -8.69 5.42 -0.87
N LYS A 132 -9.97 5.14 -1.10
CA LYS A 132 -11.11 5.86 -0.53
C LYS A 132 -11.92 4.85 0.30
N PRO A 133 -12.27 5.14 1.55
CA PRO A 133 -13.16 4.29 2.32
C PRO A 133 -14.54 4.30 1.63
N GLY A 134 -14.80 3.30 0.79
CA GLY A 134 -16.08 3.12 0.11
C GLY A 134 -17.09 2.48 1.04
N SER A 135 -18.38 2.53 0.65
CA SER A 135 -19.41 1.72 1.28
C SER A 135 -19.02 0.24 1.24
N LYS A 136 -19.47 -0.52 2.24
CA LYS A 136 -19.23 -1.96 2.44
C LYS A 136 -19.91 -2.78 1.33
N ASN A 137 -19.48 -2.60 0.09
CA ASN A 137 -20.10 -3.25 -1.04
C ASN A 137 -19.29 -4.49 -1.37
N GLN A 138 -20.02 -5.58 -1.64
CA GLN A 138 -19.45 -6.85 -2.04
C GLN A 138 -18.60 -6.65 -3.31
N PRO A 139 -17.42 -7.27 -3.39
CA PRO A 139 -16.48 -7.09 -4.50
C PRO A 139 -16.95 -7.76 -5.80
N ASP A 140 -18.10 -8.45 -5.80
CA ASP A 140 -18.50 -9.33 -6.89
C ASP A 140 -19.42 -8.66 -7.92
N GLU A 141 -20.12 -7.56 -7.55
CA GLU A 141 -21.04 -6.89 -8.46
C GLU A 141 -20.86 -5.36 -8.47
N PRO A 142 -20.91 -4.71 -9.65
CA PRO A 142 -20.88 -3.26 -9.73
C PRO A 142 -22.14 -2.67 -9.09
N VAL A 143 -21.94 -1.70 -8.22
CA VAL A 143 -23.01 -0.92 -7.56
C VAL A 143 -24.01 -0.34 -8.55
N ALA A 144 -23.53 0.04 -9.75
CA ALA A 144 -24.38 0.57 -10.80
C ALA A 144 -25.36 -0.47 -11.34
N LEU A 145 -24.99 -1.77 -11.38
CA LEU A 145 -25.92 -2.82 -11.78
C LEU A 145 -26.89 -3.16 -10.66
N SER A 146 -26.44 -3.27 -9.41
CA SER A 146 -27.37 -3.55 -8.31
C SER A 146 -28.40 -2.43 -8.16
N LEU A 147 -27.99 -1.16 -8.23
CA LEU A 147 -28.90 -0.01 -8.24
C LEU A 147 -29.78 0.05 -9.50
N ALA A 148 -29.24 -0.34 -10.65
CA ALA A 148 -30.02 -0.41 -11.87
C ALA A 148 -30.99 -1.59 -11.88
N LEU A 149 -30.74 -2.67 -11.14
CA LEU A 149 -31.66 -3.80 -11.00
C LEU A 149 -32.78 -3.47 -10.01
N ASP A 150 -32.43 -2.84 -8.88
CA ASP A 150 -33.36 -2.53 -7.78
C ASP A 150 -34.38 -1.44 -8.16
N LYS A 151 -33.94 -0.35 -8.83
CA LYS A 151 -34.82 0.79 -9.16
C LYS A 151 -35.71 0.57 -10.39
N ARG A 152 -35.73 -0.63 -10.98
CA ARG A 152 -36.19 -0.84 -12.37
C ARG A 152 -37.40 -1.72 -12.57
N GLY A 153 -38.22 -1.91 -11.55
CA GLY A 153 -39.54 -2.52 -11.75
C GLY A 153 -40.33 -1.93 -12.93
N TRP A 154 -40.04 -0.69 -13.37
CA TRP A 154 -40.77 0.02 -14.43
C TRP A 154 -40.02 0.26 -15.76
N LEU A 155 -38.68 0.10 -15.84
CA LEU A 155 -37.87 0.51 -17.01
C LEU A 155 -37.33 -0.66 -17.86
N GLY A 156 -37.64 -1.90 -17.49
CA GLY A 156 -37.19 -3.09 -18.19
C GLY A 156 -35.69 -3.41 -18.04
N LYS A 157 -35.29 -4.56 -18.60
CA LYS A 157 -33.91 -5.06 -18.58
C LYS A 157 -32.96 -4.11 -19.30
N LEU A 158 -31.73 -3.94 -18.80
CA LEU A 158 -30.68 -3.22 -19.53
C LEU A 158 -30.41 -3.92 -20.86
N PRO A 159 -30.18 -3.18 -21.96
CA PRO A 159 -29.64 -3.78 -23.17
C PRO A 159 -28.32 -4.49 -22.84
N GLU A 160 -28.14 -5.72 -23.31
CA GLU A 160 -26.99 -6.58 -22.96
C GLU A 160 -25.65 -5.89 -23.20
N ARG A 161 -25.53 -5.11 -24.29
CA ARG A 161 -24.33 -4.34 -24.62
C ARG A 161 -23.99 -3.30 -23.54
N ARG A 162 -24.99 -2.66 -22.94
CA ARG A 162 -24.79 -1.66 -21.89
C ARG A 162 -24.41 -2.32 -20.58
N GLU A 163 -25.04 -3.44 -20.23
CA GLU A 163 -24.64 -4.25 -19.08
C GLU A 163 -23.19 -4.72 -19.20
N ARG A 164 -22.82 -5.27 -20.37
CA ARG A 164 -21.45 -5.69 -20.68
C ARG A 164 -20.45 -4.55 -20.53
N ASN A 165 -20.75 -3.37 -21.08
CA ASN A 165 -19.89 -2.20 -20.95
C ASN A 165 -19.74 -1.75 -19.49
N LEU A 166 -20.81 -1.82 -18.69
CA LEU A 166 -20.77 -1.50 -17.26
C LEU A 166 -19.85 -2.46 -16.51
N TRP A 167 -19.97 -3.77 -16.77
CA TRP A 167 -19.08 -4.78 -16.20
C TRP A 167 -17.61 -4.54 -16.56
N TRP A 168 -17.30 -4.31 -17.83
CA TRP A 168 -15.93 -4.05 -18.27
C TRP A 168 -15.35 -2.74 -17.74
N ASN A 169 -16.17 -1.69 -17.62
CA ASN A 169 -15.74 -0.43 -17.00
C ASN A 169 -15.43 -0.64 -15.52
N TRP A 170 -16.34 -1.28 -14.79
CA TRP A 170 -16.13 -1.63 -13.39
C TRP A 170 -14.88 -2.49 -13.20
N TRP A 171 -14.72 -3.56 -13.99
CA TRP A 171 -13.56 -4.45 -13.89
C TRP A 171 -12.23 -3.72 -14.15
N ARG A 172 -12.23 -2.75 -15.07
CA ARG A 172 -11.05 -1.91 -15.34
C ARG A 172 -10.76 -0.94 -14.21
N GLU A 173 -11.79 -0.26 -13.71
CA GLU A 173 -11.69 0.86 -12.76
C GLU A 173 -11.54 0.41 -11.30
N GLU A 174 -12.18 -0.68 -10.89
CA GLU A 174 -12.27 -1.07 -9.48
C GLU A 174 -10.88 -1.35 -8.88
N PRO A 175 -9.98 -2.09 -9.54
CA PRO A 175 -8.61 -2.28 -9.04
C PRO A 175 -7.79 -0.99 -9.02
N ALA A 176 -8.15 0.02 -9.82
CA ALA A 176 -7.49 1.33 -9.75
C ALA A 176 -7.87 2.11 -8.48
N LYS A 177 -8.83 1.63 -7.68
CA LYS A 177 -9.23 2.20 -6.38
C LYS A 177 -8.55 1.49 -5.19
N THR A 178 -7.83 0.39 -5.42
CA THR A 178 -7.13 -0.36 -4.36
C THR A 178 -5.64 -0.07 -4.31
N LEU A 179 -5.09 -0.02 -3.10
CA LEU A 179 -3.68 0.02 -2.82
C LEU A 179 -3.08 -1.35 -3.17
N VAL A 180 -1.86 -1.31 -3.69
CA VAL A 180 -1.11 -2.51 -4.04
C VAL A 180 -0.40 -3.00 -2.79
N PRO A 181 -0.48 -4.30 -2.47
CA PRO A 181 0.31 -4.86 -1.39
C PRO A 181 1.78 -4.84 -1.76
N THR A 182 2.58 -4.22 -0.89
CA THR A 182 4.02 -4.11 -1.11
C THR A 182 4.76 -5.36 -0.66
N GLU A 183 4.13 -6.18 0.17
CA GLU A 183 4.65 -7.43 0.70
C GLU A 183 3.54 -8.48 0.76
N ILE A 184 3.92 -9.72 0.51
CA ILE A 184 3.06 -10.89 0.70
C ILE A 184 3.70 -11.72 1.81
N GLU A 185 2.92 -12.04 2.83
CA GLU A 185 3.36 -12.91 3.92
C GLU A 185 2.72 -14.28 3.74
N VAL A 186 3.51 -15.35 3.72
CA VAL A 186 2.95 -16.72 3.74
C VAL A 186 2.92 -17.17 5.20
N ILE A 187 1.73 -17.37 5.74
CA ILE A 187 1.55 -17.89 7.09
C ILE A 187 1.41 -19.39 6.98
N GLU A 188 2.49 -20.10 7.28
CA GLU A 188 2.46 -21.55 7.36
C GLU A 188 1.68 -22.01 8.59
N PRO A 189 0.86 -23.08 8.47
CA PRO A 189 0.33 -23.74 9.65
C PRO A 189 1.51 -24.33 10.43
N ASN A 190 1.76 -23.85 11.64
CA ASN A 190 2.76 -24.42 12.54
C ASN A 190 2.37 -25.88 12.84
N LEU A 191 2.95 -26.83 12.11
CA LEU A 191 2.70 -28.27 12.26
C LEU A 191 3.02 -28.78 13.68
N ASN A 192 3.84 -28.03 14.43
CA ASN A 192 4.43 -28.49 15.70
C ASN A 192 3.62 -28.14 16.96
N THR A 193 2.45 -27.51 16.86
CA THR A 193 1.63 -27.16 18.07
C THR A 193 0.58 -28.20 18.44
N SER A 194 0.58 -29.37 17.79
CA SER A 194 -0.50 -30.35 17.91
C SER A 194 -0.37 -31.35 19.06
N SER A 195 0.72 -31.36 19.85
CA SER A 195 0.93 -32.51 20.74
C SER A 195 1.94 -32.28 21.87
N THR A 196 1.65 -31.41 22.85
CA THR A 196 2.05 -31.63 24.26
C THR A 196 1.36 -30.64 25.20
N SER A 197 0.12 -30.94 25.56
CA SER A 197 -0.48 -30.43 26.79
C SER A 197 -0.04 -31.34 27.95
N SER A 198 1.08 -31.03 28.59
CA SER A 198 1.34 -31.48 29.97
C SER A 198 2.49 -30.67 30.57
N LEU A 199 2.11 -29.73 31.44
CA LEU A 199 2.80 -29.32 32.68
C LEU A 199 4.32 -29.59 32.77
N GLU A 200 5.13 -28.52 32.71
CA GLU A 200 5.85 -27.96 33.86
C GLU A 200 6.92 -26.97 33.40
N SER A 201 6.76 -25.73 33.85
CA SER A 201 7.76 -24.85 34.45
C SER A 201 9.23 -25.06 34.06
N THR A 202 9.79 -24.14 33.29
CA THR A 202 11.11 -23.58 33.62
C THR A 202 11.34 -22.25 32.89
N ASP A 203 11.57 -21.21 33.68
CA ASP A 203 11.96 -19.87 33.26
C ASP A 203 13.29 -19.93 32.51
N LEU A 204 13.26 -19.87 31.18
CA LEU A 204 14.44 -19.61 30.37
C LEU A 204 14.19 -18.41 29.46
N VAL A 205 15.08 -17.44 29.61
CA VAL A 205 15.14 -16.16 28.91
C VAL A 205 15.29 -16.41 27.40
N GLU A 206 14.16 -16.42 26.69
CA GLU A 206 14.12 -16.36 25.23
C GLU A 206 14.60 -14.97 24.74
N ASN A 207 15.92 -14.83 24.54
CA ASN A 207 16.47 -13.77 23.70
C ASN A 207 16.14 -14.08 22.22
N SER A 208 14.91 -13.77 21.85
CA SER A 208 14.28 -14.04 20.55
C SER A 208 14.59 -12.93 19.53
N ASP A 209 15.82 -12.91 19.02
CA ASP A 209 16.21 -12.11 17.84
C ASP A 209 15.90 -12.82 16.50
N ASP A 210 15.22 -13.97 16.54
CA ASP A 210 14.79 -14.74 15.36
C ASP A 210 13.54 -14.16 14.65
N GLN A 211 13.43 -12.83 14.58
CA GLN A 211 12.43 -12.15 13.73
C GLN A 211 12.74 -12.26 12.22
N SER A 212 13.89 -12.83 11.85
CA SER A 212 14.32 -13.01 10.47
C SER A 212 13.43 -13.96 9.64
N ALA A 213 12.70 -14.88 10.29
CA ALA A 213 11.97 -15.95 9.59
C ALA A 213 10.58 -15.58 9.02
N LYS A 214 10.08 -14.35 9.24
CA LYS A 214 8.69 -14.01 8.85
C LYS A 214 8.52 -13.49 7.41
N THR A 215 9.59 -13.07 6.75
CA THR A 215 9.49 -12.60 5.36
C THR A 215 9.60 -13.79 4.42
N SER A 216 8.50 -14.14 3.73
CA SER A 216 8.51 -15.24 2.77
C SER A 216 9.50 -14.96 1.64
N THR A 217 10.41 -15.88 1.39
CA THR A 217 11.37 -15.76 0.30
C THR A 217 10.63 -15.71 -1.05
N PRO A 218 11.10 -14.93 -2.03
CA PRO A 218 10.44 -14.82 -3.34
C PRO A 218 10.36 -16.17 -4.07
N LEU A 219 11.28 -17.09 -3.78
CA LEU A 219 11.22 -18.47 -4.28
C LEU A 219 9.98 -19.20 -3.78
N ARG A 220 9.62 -19.02 -2.51
CA ARG A 220 8.44 -19.65 -1.92
C ARG A 220 7.14 -19.11 -2.52
N LEU A 221 7.04 -17.80 -2.73
CA LEU A 221 5.90 -17.20 -3.41
C LEU A 221 5.72 -17.76 -4.82
N ARG A 222 6.83 -17.99 -5.53
CA ARG A 222 6.87 -18.60 -6.87
C ARG A 222 6.36 -20.04 -6.85
N GLN A 223 6.81 -20.83 -5.89
CA GLN A 223 6.38 -22.22 -5.69
C GLN A 223 4.87 -22.31 -5.43
N LEU A 224 4.30 -21.32 -4.73
CA LEU A 224 2.87 -21.22 -4.48
C LEU A 224 2.08 -20.59 -5.66
N GLY A 225 2.71 -20.31 -6.81
CA GLY A 225 2.04 -19.64 -7.93
C GLY A 225 1.55 -18.23 -7.62
N LEU A 226 2.00 -17.62 -6.51
CA LEU A 226 1.55 -16.29 -6.11
C LEU A 226 2.21 -15.22 -6.99
N PRO A 227 1.48 -14.14 -7.32
CA PRO A 227 2.02 -13.06 -8.13
C PRO A 227 3.11 -12.33 -7.37
N ILE A 228 4.37 -12.52 -7.79
CA ILE A 228 5.49 -11.74 -7.28
C ILE A 228 5.58 -10.46 -8.08
N VAL A 229 5.61 -9.37 -7.34
CA VAL A 229 5.76 -8.04 -7.87
C VAL A 229 7.18 -7.56 -7.61
N SER A 230 7.80 -6.85 -8.55
CA SER A 230 9.19 -6.37 -8.41
C SER A 230 9.43 -5.52 -7.17
N THR A 231 8.40 -4.90 -6.59
CA THR A 231 8.51 -4.12 -5.35
C THR A 231 8.65 -5.00 -4.10
N GLN A 232 8.16 -6.24 -4.13
CA GLN A 232 8.20 -7.16 -2.99
C GLN A 232 9.62 -7.64 -2.72
N ASP A 233 10.41 -7.87 -3.78
CA ASP A 233 11.79 -8.33 -3.67
C ASP A 233 12.72 -7.30 -3.02
N SER A 234 12.35 -6.02 -3.05
CA SER A 234 13.21 -4.91 -2.59
C SER A 234 13.08 -4.55 -1.11
N GLY A 235 12.28 -5.28 -0.33
CA GLY A 235 12.13 -5.04 1.11
C GLY A 235 11.64 -3.62 1.45
N LEU A 236 10.81 -3.03 0.58
CA LEU A 236 10.39 -1.63 0.72
C LEU A 236 9.64 -1.38 2.02
N LEU A 237 8.81 -2.32 2.46
CA LEU A 237 8.06 -2.19 3.70
C LEU A 237 9.01 -2.12 4.89
N ARG A 238 9.89 -3.12 5.04
CA ARG A 238 10.92 -3.17 6.09
C ARG A 238 11.77 -1.90 6.13
N ARG A 239 12.17 -1.37 4.98
CA ARG A 239 12.88 -0.08 4.88
C ARG A 239 12.00 1.07 5.39
N ALA A 240 10.74 1.17 4.96
CA ALA A 240 9.85 2.22 5.46
C ALA A 240 9.62 2.11 6.99
N GLU A 241 9.54 0.89 7.52
CA GLU A 241 9.44 0.63 8.95
C GLU A 241 10.68 1.12 9.71
N GLU A 242 11.87 0.80 9.23
CA GLU A 242 13.14 1.26 9.79
C GLU A 242 13.21 2.79 9.88
N TYR A 243 12.83 3.50 8.81
CA TYR A 243 12.77 4.97 8.80
C TYR A 243 11.63 5.53 9.67
N SER A 244 10.60 4.74 9.98
CA SER A 244 9.49 5.14 10.84
C SER A 244 9.78 4.94 12.33
N ARG A 245 10.72 4.04 12.66
CA ARG A 245 11.12 3.73 14.03
C ARG A 245 11.72 4.96 14.65
N SER A 246 11.27 5.27 15.86
CA SER A 246 12.05 6.15 16.70
C SER A 246 13.24 5.34 17.16
N HIS A 247 14.41 5.56 16.56
CA HIS A 247 15.64 5.33 17.29
C HIS A 247 15.51 6.22 18.53
N VAL A 248 15.11 5.59 19.63
CA VAL A 248 15.43 6.11 20.94
C VAL A 248 16.93 5.97 20.93
N ILE A 249 17.64 7.03 20.54
CA ILE A 249 19.04 7.15 20.90
C ILE A 249 18.98 6.89 22.40
N PRO A 250 19.54 5.77 22.90
CA PRO A 250 19.60 5.53 24.33
C PRO A 250 20.07 6.86 24.88
N LYS A 251 19.29 7.47 25.77
CA LYS A 251 19.76 8.69 26.41
C LYS A 251 21.02 8.23 27.10
N ASP A 252 22.18 8.46 26.48
CA ASP A 252 23.44 8.06 27.06
C ASP A 252 23.36 8.63 28.47
N PRO A 253 23.35 7.75 29.49
CA PRO A 253 23.09 8.19 30.86
C PRO A 253 24.11 9.29 31.08
N ARG A 254 23.67 10.55 31.28
CA ARG A 254 24.51 11.76 31.30
C ARG A 254 25.86 11.43 31.97
N ARG A 255 26.83 10.98 31.18
CA ARG A 255 28.05 10.39 31.70
C ARG A 255 29.10 11.45 31.52
N TYR A 256 29.37 12.07 32.65
CA TYR A 256 30.64 12.67 33.01
C TYR A 256 31.76 12.10 32.14
N THR A 257 32.38 12.97 31.34
CA THR A 257 33.46 12.65 30.42
C THR A 257 34.64 12.06 31.18
N LYS A 258 34.73 10.73 31.24
CA LYS A 258 36.01 10.05 31.41
C LYS A 258 36.52 9.70 30.02
N ARG A 259 37.52 10.45 29.56
CA ARG A 259 38.33 10.16 28.37
C ARG A 259 38.95 8.78 28.57
N THR A 260 38.40 7.75 27.92
CA THR A 260 39.11 6.50 27.69
C THR A 260 39.61 6.50 26.26
N VAL A 261 40.94 6.58 26.13
CA VAL A 261 41.70 6.39 24.91
C VAL A 261 41.66 4.89 24.61
N GLY A 262 41.05 4.47 23.48
CA GLY A 262 40.94 3.04 23.21
C GLY A 262 40.46 2.66 21.82
N SER A 263 41.39 1.99 21.12
CA SER A 263 41.25 0.89 20.15
C SER A 263 40.75 1.16 18.71
N PRO A 264 41.61 0.97 17.68
CA PRO A 264 41.29 1.18 16.26
C PRO A 264 40.61 0.01 15.51
N ASP A 265 40.25 -1.11 16.13
CA ASP A 265 39.94 -2.35 15.39
C ASP A 265 38.45 -2.69 15.10
N GLN A 266 37.49 -1.76 15.25
CA GLN A 266 36.04 -2.03 15.01
C GLN A 266 35.46 -1.40 13.72
N ILE A 267 36.13 -1.51 12.57
CA ILE A 267 35.73 -0.77 11.35
C ILE A 267 34.86 -1.55 10.34
N LEU A 268 34.66 -2.87 10.47
CA LEU A 268 34.19 -3.67 9.32
C LEU A 268 32.68 -4.02 9.22
N GLU A 269 31.82 -3.70 10.19
CA GLU A 269 30.37 -3.94 10.09
C GLU A 269 29.53 -2.66 10.03
N ALA A 270 29.91 -1.73 9.16
CA ALA A 270 29.06 -0.61 8.77
C ALA A 270 27.91 -1.10 7.85
N THR A 271 27.03 -1.94 8.39
CA THR A 271 25.66 -2.09 7.88
C THR A 271 25.07 -0.69 7.73
N MET A 272 24.31 -0.44 6.67
CA MET A 272 23.85 0.90 6.27
C MET A 272 23.01 1.57 7.36
N THR A 273 23.66 2.17 8.35
CA THR A 273 22.98 2.80 9.49
C THR A 273 22.17 3.97 8.96
N VAL A 274 20.84 3.81 8.99
CA VAL A 274 19.93 4.87 8.55
C VAL A 274 20.15 6.08 9.45
N PRO A 275 20.53 7.25 8.89
CA PRO A 275 20.81 8.42 9.71
C PRO A 275 19.56 8.79 10.52
N PRO A 276 19.72 9.25 11.77
CA PRO A 276 18.60 9.56 12.64
C PRO A 276 17.65 10.55 11.97
N GLN A 277 16.46 10.08 11.64
CA GLN A 277 15.50 10.86 10.87
C GLN A 277 14.81 11.90 11.77
N SER A 278 14.57 13.09 11.19
CA SER A 278 13.77 14.11 11.86
C SER A 278 12.40 13.56 12.27
N ARG A 279 11.83 14.05 13.38
CA ARG A 279 10.47 13.69 13.81
C ARG A 279 9.45 13.87 12.69
N PHE A 280 9.65 14.89 11.86
CA PHE A 280 8.83 15.14 10.68
C PHE A 280 8.85 13.95 9.70
N MET A 281 10.05 13.49 9.30
CA MET A 281 10.19 12.37 8.36
C MET A 281 9.62 11.07 8.92
N ARG A 282 9.90 10.74 10.19
CA ARG A 282 9.32 9.56 10.86
C ARG A 282 7.80 9.54 10.75
N ARG A 283 7.15 10.68 11.02
CA ARG A 283 5.69 10.80 10.87
C ARG A 283 5.23 10.59 9.43
N ARG A 284 5.98 11.10 8.44
CA ARG A 284 5.66 10.87 7.00
C ARG A 284 5.78 9.38 6.64
N TYR A 285 6.77 8.66 7.15
CA TYR A 285 6.90 7.21 6.94
C TYR A 285 5.78 6.41 7.60
N ARG A 286 5.36 6.75 8.83
CA ARG A 286 4.18 6.12 9.46
C ARG A 286 2.91 6.34 8.63
N GLU A 287 2.72 7.53 8.09
CA GLU A 287 1.61 7.81 7.17
C GLU A 287 1.74 7.05 5.85
N LEU A 288 2.96 6.83 5.34
CA LEU A 288 3.21 6.00 4.18
C LEU A 288 2.84 4.53 4.46
N LEU A 289 3.28 3.98 5.58
CA LEU A 289 2.98 2.62 6.02
C LEU A 289 1.47 2.40 6.15
N SER A 290 0.70 3.41 6.56
CA SER A 290 -0.78 3.36 6.55
C SER A 290 -1.41 3.24 5.16
N LYS A 291 -0.61 3.31 4.09
CA LYS A 291 -1.00 3.17 2.68
C LYS A 291 -0.28 2.01 1.97
N MET A 292 0.44 1.17 2.70
CA MET A 292 1.13 -0.01 2.20
C MET A 292 0.51 -1.25 2.87
N PRO A 293 -0.56 -1.82 2.28
CA PRO A 293 -1.17 -3.02 2.84
C PRO A 293 -0.22 -4.22 2.72
N ILE A 294 -0.34 -5.14 3.67
CA ILE A 294 0.35 -6.42 3.69
C ILE A 294 -0.69 -7.48 3.34
N LEU A 295 -0.38 -8.33 2.36
CA LEU A 295 -1.28 -9.41 1.95
C LEU A 295 -0.77 -10.73 2.54
N SER A 296 -1.43 -11.25 3.55
CA SER A 296 -1.06 -12.55 4.13
C SER A 296 -1.85 -13.68 3.46
N PHE A 297 -1.17 -14.75 3.06
CA PHE A 297 -1.73 -15.95 2.46
C PHE A 297 -1.62 -17.13 3.43
N LYS A 298 -2.74 -17.78 3.71
CA LYS A 298 -2.84 -19.01 4.52
C LYS A 298 -3.23 -20.17 3.61
N PRO A 299 -2.29 -21.05 3.20
CA PRO A 299 -2.63 -22.24 2.43
C PRO A 299 -3.53 -23.17 3.24
N THR A 300 -4.49 -23.84 2.60
CA THR A 300 -5.29 -24.87 3.27
C THR A 300 -4.48 -26.16 3.39
N SER A 301 -4.46 -26.78 4.57
CA SER A 301 -3.65 -27.98 4.88
C SER A 301 -3.91 -29.19 3.96
N SER A 302 -5.07 -29.24 3.30
CA SER A 302 -5.38 -30.28 2.31
C SER A 302 -4.60 -30.14 1.00
N SER A 303 -3.88 -29.03 0.80
CA SER A 303 -2.99 -28.80 -0.33
C SER A 303 -1.55 -29.03 0.11
N GLN A 304 -1.22 -30.25 0.56
CA GLN A 304 0.16 -30.71 0.37
C GLN A 304 0.36 -30.73 -1.14
N ALA A 305 1.14 -29.77 -1.64
CA ALA A 305 1.42 -29.64 -3.06
C ALA A 305 1.85 -31.02 -3.58
N PRO A 306 1.28 -31.51 -4.69
CA PRO A 306 1.77 -32.74 -5.30
C PRO A 306 3.27 -32.55 -5.46
N HIS A 307 4.07 -33.40 -4.82
CA HIS A 307 5.52 -33.35 -4.95
C HIS A 307 5.81 -33.37 -6.44
N ILE A 308 6.23 -32.22 -6.99
CA ILE A 308 6.70 -32.13 -8.37
C ILE A 308 8.00 -32.92 -8.35
N GLY A 309 7.89 -34.23 -8.60
CA GLY A 309 9.03 -35.07 -8.87
C GLY A 309 9.76 -34.40 -10.01
N ILE A 310 10.97 -33.94 -9.75
CA ILE A 310 11.88 -33.40 -10.76
C ILE A 310 12.35 -34.61 -11.56
N SER A 311 11.46 -35.21 -12.35
CA SER A 311 11.81 -36.23 -13.33
C SER A 311 12.42 -35.50 -14.52
N GLY A 312 13.74 -35.40 -14.48
CA GLY A 312 14.54 -34.76 -15.51
C GLY A 312 14.34 -35.43 -16.87
N SER A 313 13.75 -34.70 -17.81
CA SER A 313 14.03 -34.89 -19.23
C SER A 313 13.97 -33.52 -19.90
N ALA A 314 15.17 -32.97 -20.14
CA ALA A 314 15.36 -31.69 -20.78
C ALA A 314 15.08 -31.83 -22.28
N SER A 315 13.93 -31.35 -22.74
CA SER A 315 13.72 -30.96 -24.13
C SER A 315 13.37 -29.47 -24.17
N HIS A 316 14.21 -28.74 -24.90
CA HIS A 316 14.33 -27.30 -24.90
C HIS A 316 13.33 -26.66 -25.87
N ASP A 317 12.03 -26.75 -25.58
CA ASP A 317 11.02 -25.99 -26.31
C ASP A 317 10.41 -24.90 -25.43
N GLN A 318 10.64 -23.64 -25.83
CA GLN A 318 10.22 -22.43 -25.13
C GLN A 318 8.72 -22.15 -25.27
N ASN A 319 7.87 -23.11 -24.89
CA ASN A 319 6.44 -22.84 -24.80
C ASN A 319 6.15 -21.87 -23.63
N PRO A 320 5.19 -20.94 -23.80
CA PRO A 320 4.86 -19.95 -22.78
C PRO A 320 4.42 -20.68 -21.50
N ARG A 321 5.19 -20.47 -20.43
CA ARG A 321 4.99 -21.10 -19.12
C ARG A 321 3.52 -21.02 -18.70
N LEU A 322 2.84 -22.16 -18.73
CA LEU A 322 1.54 -22.33 -18.10
C LEU A 322 1.70 -21.94 -16.62
N VAL A 323 0.95 -20.93 -16.21
CA VAL A 323 0.95 -20.46 -14.82
C VAL A 323 0.38 -21.60 -13.98
N SER A 324 1.15 -22.13 -13.04
CA SER A 324 0.67 -23.18 -12.14
C SER A 324 -0.53 -22.64 -11.36
N PRO A 325 -1.62 -23.41 -11.22
CA PRO A 325 -2.80 -22.97 -10.48
C PRO A 325 -2.39 -22.63 -9.05
N VAL A 326 -2.86 -21.47 -8.57
CA VAL A 326 -2.63 -21.03 -7.19
C VAL A 326 -3.29 -22.04 -6.26
N PRO A 327 -2.57 -22.60 -5.26
CA PRO A 327 -3.14 -23.56 -4.34
C PRO A 327 -4.31 -22.91 -3.56
N PRO A 328 -5.34 -23.70 -3.21
CA PRO A 328 -6.44 -23.18 -2.42
C PRO A 328 -5.93 -22.62 -1.08
N GLY A 329 -6.42 -21.43 -0.73
CA GLY A 329 -5.99 -20.74 0.48
C GLY A 329 -6.80 -19.49 0.74
N LYS A 330 -6.65 -18.95 1.95
CA LYS A 330 -7.34 -17.73 2.39
C LYS A 330 -6.35 -16.56 2.37
N PHE A 331 -6.75 -15.48 1.71
CA PHE A 331 -6.01 -14.22 1.74
C PHE A 331 -6.61 -13.29 2.81
N SER A 332 -5.76 -12.72 3.63
CA SER A 332 -6.10 -11.66 4.58
C SER A 332 -5.25 -10.43 4.33
N VAL A 333 -5.81 -9.25 4.58
CA VAL A 333 -5.08 -7.99 4.42
C VAL A 333 -4.85 -7.38 5.79
N SER A 334 -3.60 -7.09 6.12
CA SER A 334 -3.18 -6.41 7.34
C SER A 334 -2.40 -5.14 7.00
N MET A 335 -2.01 -4.38 8.03
CA MET A 335 -1.17 -3.19 7.92
C MET A 335 0.01 -3.36 8.85
N SER A 336 1.13 -2.69 8.53
CA SER A 336 2.31 -2.65 9.42
C SER A 336 1.92 -2.16 10.84
N PRO A 337 2.48 -2.74 11.91
CA PRO A 337 2.26 -2.27 13.27
C PRO A 337 2.80 -0.86 13.50
N HIS A 338 3.76 -0.42 12.67
CA HIS A 338 4.32 0.92 12.69
C HIS A 338 3.52 1.92 11.84
N ALA A 339 2.49 1.47 11.12
CA ALA A 339 1.59 2.36 10.42
C ALA A 339 1.04 3.39 11.41
N ALA A 340 0.85 4.62 10.93
CA ALA A 340 0.10 5.61 11.69
C ALA A 340 -1.29 5.01 11.91
N THR A 341 -1.57 4.55 13.13
CA THR A 341 -2.93 4.26 13.54
C THR A 341 -3.68 5.56 13.27
N LEU A 342 -4.65 5.49 12.37
CA LEU A 342 -5.74 6.45 12.30
C LEU A 342 -6.54 6.24 13.59
N GLY A 343 -5.90 6.47 14.74
CA GLY A 343 -6.56 6.41 16.00
C GLY A 343 -7.70 7.42 15.96
N PRO A 344 -8.80 7.19 16.69
CA PRO A 344 -9.88 8.16 16.83
C PRO A 344 -9.38 9.51 17.39
N ARG A 345 -8.13 9.56 17.89
CA ARG A 345 -7.39 10.74 18.35
C ARG A 345 -6.69 11.54 17.24
N SER A 346 -6.99 11.31 15.96
CA SER A 346 -6.51 12.18 14.87
C SER A 346 -7.22 13.55 14.92
N ARG A 347 -7.04 14.30 16.02
CA ARG A 347 -7.83 15.48 16.38
C ARG A 347 -9.31 15.14 16.42
N THR A 348 -9.91 15.22 17.61
CA THR A 348 -11.35 15.47 17.67
C THR A 348 -11.67 16.52 16.60
N THR A 349 -12.67 16.27 15.77
CA THR A 349 -13.20 17.22 14.77
C THR A 349 -13.25 18.65 15.31
N TYR A 350 -13.45 18.80 16.62
CA TYR A 350 -13.20 20.00 17.42
C TYR A 350 -11.98 20.86 17.05
N SER A 351 -10.78 20.31 16.82
CA SER A 351 -9.60 21.15 16.51
C SER A 351 -9.63 21.77 15.10
N ILE A 352 -10.47 21.27 14.20
CA ILE A 352 -10.61 21.76 12.82
C ILE A 352 -11.96 22.50 12.63
N MET A 353 -12.96 22.19 13.46
CA MET A 353 -14.24 22.89 13.53
C MET A 353 -14.08 24.33 13.98
N THR A 354 -14.82 25.23 13.32
CA THR A 354 -15.01 26.61 13.76
C THR A 354 -15.68 26.64 15.14
N GLN A 355 -15.64 27.78 15.82
CA GLN A 355 -16.29 27.91 17.13
C GLN A 355 -17.81 27.66 17.06
N GLU A 356 -18.44 28.04 15.95
CA GLU A 356 -19.87 27.81 15.67
C GLU A 356 -20.21 26.32 15.58
N ASP A 357 -19.40 25.57 14.84
CA ASP A 357 -19.52 24.12 14.71
C ASP A 357 -19.41 23.41 16.07
N ARG A 358 -18.53 23.92 16.97
CA ARG A 358 -18.40 23.39 18.34
C ARG A 358 -19.65 23.66 19.16
N GLN A 359 -20.15 24.90 19.13
CA GLN A 359 -21.37 25.28 19.85
C GLN A 359 -22.59 24.47 19.36
N TRP A 360 -22.67 24.18 18.05
CA TRP A 360 -23.76 23.37 17.52
C TRP A 360 -23.74 21.93 18.06
N ILE A 361 -22.56 21.29 18.13
CA ILE A 361 -22.42 19.95 18.72
C ILE A 361 -22.77 19.95 20.21
N GLU A 362 -22.39 21.00 20.94
CA GLU A 362 -22.70 21.14 22.37
C GLU A 362 -24.21 21.29 22.59
N ARG A 363 -24.90 22.17 21.85
CA ARG A 363 -26.38 22.27 21.91
C ARG A 363 -27.05 20.95 21.53
N ALA A 364 -26.56 20.25 20.51
CA ALA A 364 -27.12 18.96 20.09
C ALA A 364 -26.99 17.88 21.19
N ARG A 365 -25.95 17.94 22.04
CA ARG A 365 -25.81 17.05 23.20
C ARG A 365 -26.75 17.44 24.33
N GLU A 366 -26.91 18.72 24.60
CA GLU A 366 -27.84 19.23 25.62
C GLU A 366 -29.30 18.85 25.30
N PHE A 367 -29.71 18.98 24.03
CA PHE A 367 -31.03 18.52 23.57
C PHE A 367 -31.22 17.01 23.76
N LYS A 368 -30.15 16.21 23.58
CA LYS A 368 -30.23 14.74 23.72
C LYS A 368 -30.24 14.27 25.17
N GLN A 369 -29.68 15.06 26.09
CA GLN A 369 -29.71 14.77 27.53
C GLN A 369 -31.05 15.16 28.16
N THR A 370 -31.68 16.23 27.67
CA THR A 370 -33.01 16.66 28.14
C THR A 370 -34.14 15.77 27.64
N SER A 371 -33.94 15.04 26.54
CA SER A 371 -34.95 14.15 25.97
C SER A 371 -34.94 12.71 26.50
N VAL A 372 -34.23 12.40 27.59
CA VAL A 372 -34.39 11.10 28.28
C VAL A 372 -35.57 11.25 29.24
N PRO A 373 -36.78 10.78 28.90
CA PRO A 373 -37.90 10.84 29.82
C PRO A 373 -37.53 10.05 31.07
N LYS A 374 -37.70 10.66 32.25
CA LYS A 374 -37.66 9.95 33.54
C LYS A 374 -38.80 8.93 33.55
N SER A 375 -38.58 7.76 32.97
CA SER A 375 -39.46 6.60 33.10
C SER A 375 -39.27 6.04 34.50
N GLY A 376 -39.96 6.65 35.47
CA GLY A 376 -39.79 6.30 36.88
C GLY A 376 -40.74 7.04 37.81
N GLU A 377 -41.94 7.38 37.36
CA GLU A 377 -43.05 7.65 38.30
C GLU A 377 -43.95 6.42 38.35
N SER A 378 -43.74 5.67 39.42
CA SER A 378 -44.60 4.61 39.91
C SER A 378 -46.03 5.12 40.04
N ARG A 379 -46.93 4.61 39.18
CA ARG A 379 -48.38 4.67 39.44
C ARG A 379 -48.68 3.81 40.66
N LEU A 380 -48.59 4.45 41.84
CA LEU A 380 -49.17 3.95 43.07
C LEU A 380 -50.70 3.96 42.94
N SER A 381 -51.27 2.84 43.37
CA SER A 381 -52.67 2.51 43.40
C SER A 381 -53.53 3.58 44.08
N LYS A 382 -54.74 3.77 43.56
CA LYS A 382 -55.89 4.15 44.37
C LYS A 382 -57.08 3.25 44.04
N ARG A 383 -57.74 2.89 45.13
CA ARG A 383 -58.80 1.90 45.33
C ARG A 383 -60.05 2.17 44.52
#